data_AF-A0A8T4T640-F1
#
_entry.id   AF-A0A8T4T640-F1
#
_cell.length_a   1.000
_cell.length_b   1.000
_cell.length_c   1.000
_cell.angle_alpha   90.00
_cell.angle_beta   90.00
_cell.angle_gamma   90.00
#
_symmetry.space_group_name_H-M   'P 1'
#
loop_
_entity.id
_entity.type
_entity.pdbx_description
1 polymer ?
#
loop_
_entity_poly.entity_id
_entity_poly.type
_entity_poly.pdbx_seq_one_letter_code
_entity_poly.pdbx_strand_id
1 'polypeptide(L)'
;MDIQLFIKEGTSYKVLRVPVYVVKNLLRDRLSRSELDRIHRLAGPVEMSDNFKSGSIIVDFSSKTAECYQTKIDLTSFDPTWKVNNEKITLNNY
;
A
#
# COMPACT_ATOMS: atom_id res chain seq x y z
N MET A 1 -6.63 -5.36 -12.21
CA MET A 1 -6.94 -5.73 -10.82
C MET A 1 -6.63 -4.52 -9.96
N ASP A 2 -7.61 -4.04 -9.21
CA ASP A 2 -7.43 -2.89 -8.31
C ASP A 2 -7.03 -3.38 -6.91
N ILE A 3 -6.17 -2.60 -6.28
CA ILE A 3 -5.57 -2.87 -4.96
C ILE A 3 -6.03 -1.77 -4.02
N GLN A 4 -6.25 -2.12 -2.75
CA GLN A 4 -6.49 -1.13 -1.71
C GLN A 4 -5.14 -0.62 -1.21
N LEU A 5 -4.80 0.62 -1.55
CA LEU A 5 -3.65 1.34 -1.05
C LEU A 5 -4.06 2.12 0.21
N PHE A 6 -3.50 1.72 1.34
CA PHE A 6 -3.62 2.40 2.62
C PHE A 6 -2.41 3.30 2.82
N ILE A 7 -2.63 4.56 3.18
CA ILE A 7 -1.59 5.54 3.40
C ILE A 7 -1.58 5.83 4.90
N LYS A 8 -0.46 5.53 5.55
CA LYS A 8 -0.24 5.78 6.97
C LYS A 8 0.26 7.20 7.17
N GLU A 9 -0.49 7.99 7.91
CA GLU A 9 -0.15 9.36 8.31
C GLU A 9 -0.20 9.45 9.84
N GLY A 10 0.94 9.16 10.50
CA GLY A 10 1.02 9.11 11.96
C GLY A 10 0.14 8.00 12.55
N THR A 11 -0.93 8.37 13.25
CA THR A 11 -1.93 7.46 13.83
C THR A 11 -3.15 7.23 12.93
N SER A 12 -3.26 7.96 11.82
CA SER A 12 -4.40 7.91 10.91
C SER A 12 -4.07 7.15 9.62
N TYR A 13 -5.11 6.58 9.00
CA TYR A 13 -5.00 5.93 7.71
C TYR A 13 -5.92 6.59 6.69
N LYS A 14 -5.46 6.64 5.44
CA LYS A 14 -6.30 6.95 4.29
C LYS A 14 -6.31 5.76 3.35
N VAL A 15 -7.38 5.54 2.61
CA VAL A 15 -7.48 4.44 1.65
C VAL A 15 -7.85 4.94 0.26
N LEU A 16 -7.20 4.39 -0.75
CA LEU A 16 -7.49 4.62 -2.15
C LEU A 16 -7.44 3.30 -2.91
N ARG A 17 -8.40 3.07 -3.80
CA ARG A 17 -8.29 1.97 -4.77
C ARG A 17 -7.45 2.43 -5.94
N VAL A 18 -6.36 1.72 -6.19
CA VAL A 18 -5.44 2.03 -7.29
C VAL A 18 -5.16 0.79 -8.13
N PRO A 19 -4.89 0.95 -9.42
CA PRO A 19 -4.37 -0.14 -10.24
C PRO A 19 -2.99 -0.62 -9.78
N VAL A 20 -2.68 -1.89 -10.05
CA VAL A 20 -1.38 -2.50 -9.69
C VAL A 20 -0.16 -1.72 -10.19
N TYR A 21 -0.24 -1.14 -11.38
CA TYR A 21 0.90 -0.39 -11.93
C TYR A 21 1.22 0.88 -11.12
N VAL A 22 0.22 1.49 -10.45
CA VAL A 22 0.42 2.65 -9.59
C VAL A 22 1.25 2.24 -8.37
N VAL A 23 0.92 1.10 -7.77
CA VAL A 23 1.70 0.50 -6.68
C VAL A 23 3.15 0.24 -7.13
N LYS A 24 3.34 -0.33 -8.31
CA LYS A 24 4.69 -0.56 -8.85
C LYS A 24 5.48 0.74 -8.99
N ASN A 25 4.87 1.79 -9.53
CA ASN A 25 5.54 3.10 -9.67
C ASN A 25 5.82 3.75 -8.31
N LEU A 26 4.89 3.60 -7.36
CA LEU A 26 5.03 4.07 -5.99
C LEU A 26 6.23 3.40 -5.30
N LEU A 27 6.29 2.07 -5.29
CA LEU A 27 7.35 1.30 -4.65
C LEU A 27 8.73 1.50 -5.29
N ARG A 28 8.77 1.93 -6.56
CA ARG A 28 10.00 2.31 -7.28
C ARG A 28 10.36 3.80 -7.13
N ASP A 29 9.59 4.57 -6.35
CA ASP A 29 9.75 6.02 -6.19
C ASP A 29 9.74 6.78 -7.55
N ARG A 30 8.93 6.29 -8.49
CA ARG A 30 8.79 6.85 -9.86
C ARG A 30 7.59 7.79 -10.01
N LEU A 31 6.82 7.98 -8.95
CA LEU A 31 5.70 8.91 -8.95
C LEU A 31 6.23 10.34 -8.73
N SER A 32 5.80 11.24 -9.58
CA SER A 32 6.02 12.67 -9.39
C SER A 32 5.30 13.17 -8.16
N ARG A 33 5.78 14.29 -7.60
CA ARG A 33 5.10 14.96 -6.47
C ARG A 33 3.63 15.27 -6.76
N SER A 34 3.32 15.65 -8.00
CA SER A 34 1.94 15.91 -8.44
C SER A 34 1.03 14.67 -8.38
N GLU A 35 1.57 13.49 -8.68
CA GLU A 35 0.83 12.22 -8.60
C GLU A 35 0.63 11.80 -7.15
N LEU A 36 1.65 11.98 -6.31
CA LEU A 36 1.55 11.76 -4.87
C LEU A 36 0.48 12.66 -4.25
N ASP A 37 0.51 13.97 -4.55
CA ASP A 37 -0.49 14.92 -4.08
C ASP A 37 -1.90 14.56 -4.56
N ARG A 38 -2.02 13.99 -5.77
CA ARG A 38 -3.30 13.49 -6.28
C ARG A 38 -3.77 12.25 -5.51
N ILE A 39 -2.86 11.31 -5.19
CA ILE A 39 -3.17 10.15 -4.37
C ILE A 39 -3.66 10.58 -2.98
N HIS A 40 -2.95 11.49 -2.31
CA HIS A 40 -3.36 11.99 -0.99
C HIS A 40 -4.72 12.72 -1.02
N ARG A 41 -5.03 13.47 -2.10
CA ARG A 41 -6.33 14.15 -2.25
C ARG A 41 -7.49 13.19 -2.52
N LEU A 42 -7.23 12.09 -3.24
CA LEU A 42 -8.27 11.12 -3.60
C LEU A 42 -8.47 10.06 -2.51
N ALA A 43 -7.46 9.82 -1.67
CA ALA A 43 -7.55 8.87 -0.58
C ALA A 43 -8.51 9.39 0.50
N GLY A 44 -9.53 8.59 0.81
CA GLY A 44 -10.51 8.91 1.86
C GLY A 44 -9.99 8.47 3.23
N PRO A 45 -10.34 9.18 4.32
CA PRO A 45 -9.98 8.74 5.67
C PRO A 45 -10.64 7.39 5.96
N VAL A 46 -9.94 6.52 6.69
CA VAL A 46 -10.48 5.23 7.13
C VAL A 46 -10.06 4.95 8.57
N GLU A 47 -10.99 4.45 9.37
CA GLU A 47 -10.67 3.94 10.71
C GLU A 47 -9.86 2.65 10.58
N MET A 48 -8.83 2.51 11.42
CA MET A 48 -7.95 1.35 11.41
C MET A 48 -8.79 0.09 11.67
N SER A 49 -8.90 -0.78 10.66
CA SER A 49 -9.49 -2.09 10.86
C SER A 49 -8.41 -3.02 11.40
N ASP A 50 -8.72 -3.76 12.46
CA ASP A 50 -7.81 -4.77 13.02
C ASP A 50 -7.42 -5.86 11.99
N ASN A 51 -8.17 -5.99 10.89
CA ASN A 51 -7.94 -6.97 9.85
C ASN A 51 -7.88 -6.31 8.46
N PHE A 52 -6.67 -6.07 7.96
CA PHE A 52 -6.48 -5.68 6.56
C PHE A 52 -6.87 -6.82 5.62
N LYS A 53 -7.62 -6.50 4.57
CA LYS A 53 -8.07 -7.51 3.59
C LYS A 53 -6.90 -8.01 2.76
N SER A 54 -7.00 -9.26 2.28
CA SER A 54 -6.08 -9.79 1.27
C SER A 54 -6.03 -8.86 0.04
N GLY A 55 -4.83 -8.53 -0.43
CA GLY A 55 -4.64 -7.53 -1.49
C GLY A 55 -4.61 -6.08 -1.01
N SER A 56 -4.37 -5.85 0.28
CA SER A 56 -4.13 -4.51 0.84
C SER A 56 -2.64 -4.21 0.87
N ILE A 57 -2.29 -2.94 0.63
CA ILE A 57 -0.92 -2.44 0.75
C ILE A 57 -0.95 -1.20 1.62
N ILE A 58 -0.22 -1.22 2.72
CA ILE A 58 -0.02 -0.06 3.58
C ILE A 58 1.30 0.59 3.19
N VAL A 59 1.28 1.91 3.01
CA VAL A 59 2.48 2.70 2.70
C VAL A 59 2.65 3.81 3.72
N ASP A 60 3.88 3.98 4.18
CA ASP A 60 4.31 5.11 4.98
C ASP A 60 5.36 5.90 4.17
N PHE A 61 4.94 7.06 3.68
CA PHE A 61 5.77 7.96 2.89
C PHE A 61 6.94 8.55 3.67
N SER A 62 6.79 8.72 4.99
CA SER A 62 7.82 9.30 5.85
C SER A 62 9.00 8.35 6.03
N SER A 63 8.70 7.08 6.30
CA SER A 63 9.69 6.03 6.49
C SER A 63 10.08 5.30 5.20
N LYS A 64 9.42 5.58 4.07
CA LYS A 64 9.54 4.85 2.81
C LYS A 64 9.40 3.33 3.01
N THR A 65 8.38 2.95 3.78
CA THR A 65 8.05 1.55 4.05
C THR A 65 6.72 1.17 3.41
N ALA A 66 6.64 -0.09 2.96
CA ALA A 66 5.42 -0.65 2.41
C ALA A 66 5.16 -2.04 2.99
N GLU A 67 3.97 -2.25 3.55
CA GLU A 67 3.51 -3.52 4.10
C GLU A 67 2.43 -4.08 3.18
N CYS A 68 2.72 -5.22 2.55
CA CYS A 68 1.82 -5.84 1.58
C CYS A 68 1.18 -7.07 2.21
N TYR A 69 -0.15 -7.10 2.25
CA TYR A 69 -0.94 -8.14 2.90
C TYR A 69 -1.52 -9.11 1.88
N GLN A 70 -0.95 -10.32 1.78
CA GLN A 70 -1.36 -11.37 0.85
C GLN A 70 -1.66 -10.87 -0.56
N THR A 71 -0.90 -9.90 -1.04
CA THR A 71 -1.07 -9.41 -2.40
C THR A 71 -0.68 -10.53 -3.35
N LYS A 72 -1.55 -10.95 -4.29
CA LYS A 72 -1.21 -11.88 -5.39
C LYS A 72 -0.20 -11.29 -6.39
N ILE A 73 0.62 -10.36 -5.92
CA ILE A 73 1.53 -9.52 -6.66
C ILE A 73 2.92 -10.00 -6.33
N ASP A 74 3.70 -10.26 -7.37
CA ASP A 74 5.09 -10.61 -7.21
C ASP A 74 5.94 -9.36 -6.95
N LEU A 75 6.05 -8.97 -5.68
CA LEU A 75 6.74 -7.75 -5.24
C LEU A 75 8.25 -7.81 -5.46
N THR A 76 8.86 -9.00 -5.55
CA THR A 76 10.30 -9.14 -5.82
C THR A 76 10.61 -8.79 -7.29
N SER A 77 9.68 -9.05 -8.21
CA SER A 77 9.78 -8.61 -9.62
C SER A 77 9.68 -7.08 -9.78
N PHE A 78 9.38 -6.35 -8.71
CA PHE A 78 9.16 -4.91 -8.76
C PHE A 78 10.40 -4.07 -8.45
N ASP A 79 11.56 -4.63 -8.15
CA ASP A 79 12.78 -3.85 -7.84
C ASP A 79 12.49 -2.63 -6.93
N PRO A 80 11.84 -2.83 -5.76
CA PRO A 80 11.38 -1.71 -4.96
C PRO A 80 12.57 -0.90 -4.42
N THR A 81 12.44 0.42 -4.42
CA THR A 81 13.37 1.33 -3.74
C THR A 81 13.00 1.54 -2.27
N TRP A 82 11.77 1.17 -1.91
CA TRP A 82 11.23 1.22 -0.55
C TRP A 82 11.51 -0.08 0.20
N LYS A 83 11.47 -0.02 1.54
CA LYS A 83 11.52 -1.25 2.35
C LYS A 83 10.16 -1.94 2.30
N VAL A 84 10.10 -3.12 1.69
CA VAL A 84 8.86 -3.88 1.51
C VAL A 84 8.82 -5.06 2.48
N ASN A 85 7.79 -5.09 3.33
CA ASN A 85 7.45 -6.23 4.18
C ASN A 85 6.26 -6.96 3.57
N ASN A 86 6.34 -8.29 3.45
CA ASN A 86 5.24 -9.10 2.95
C ASN A 86 4.66 -9.89 4.11
N GLU A 87 3.48 -9.50 4.58
CA GLU A 87 2.76 -10.24 5.61
C GLU A 87 1.83 -11.25 4.95
N LYS A 88 2.20 -12.52 5.10
CA LYS A 88 1.25 -13.62 4.94
C LYS A 88 0.43 -13.66 6.22
N ILE A 89 -0.81 -13.19 6.20
CA ILE A 89 -1.75 -13.50 7.28
C ILE A 89 -1.76 -15.03 7.37
N THR A 90 -1.26 -15.56 8.48
CA THR A 90 -1.46 -16.95 8.85
C THR A 90 -2.96 -17.10 8.95
N LEU A 91 -3.58 -17.79 7.99
CA LEU A 91 -4.94 -18.29 8.14
C LEU A 91 -4.90 -19.15 9.42
N ASN A 92 -5.28 -18.57 10.55
CA ASN A 92 -5.76 -19.37 11.66
C ASN A 92 -7.04 -20.02 11.13
N ASN A 93 -6.89 -21.25 10.66
CA ASN A 93 -7.98 -22.14 10.30
C ASN A 93 -8.95 -22.16 11.50
N TYR A 94 -10.15 -21.63 11.28
CA TYR A 94 -11.32 -21.95 12.08
C TYR A 94 -11.85 -23.33 11.69
#